data_AF-T1ECS0-F1
#
_entry.id   AF-T1ECS0-F1
#
_cell.length_a   1.000
_cell.length_b   1.000
_cell.length_c   1.000
_cell.angle_alpha   90.00
_cell.angle_beta   90.00
_cell.angle_gamma   90.00
#
_symmetry.space_group_name_H-M   'P 1'
#
loop_
_entity.id
_entity.type
_entity.pdbx_description
1 polymer ?
#
loop_
_entity_poly.entity_id
_entity_poly.type
_entity_poly.pdbx_seq_one_letter_code
_entity_poly.pdbx_strand_id
1 'polypeptide(L)'
;MLKIKCFSLLLILILLLLLFISCDLGIKARTNTRAELRTKAEEIVGDEEELAYLDDISDPKLKALLDQFGVSGAGRKAVIYIRGGLLGDDVYDRLNKLGADVVIEKIIKPTVSLLKARGEALRVIQDPTNEGVKVRLQDVFHRYDNLVDIRGKFIYVVGSEDNFAKAVTRYASKFSKFKEMVKNPRVMDVYAWLDDADQATIDEIENIVISDTYDKDKFNSMLNSLDDYRIVRIIDIYRDIKIKQEEALKAIEGVSDDAEKQNLKTRLERLQGEYNSHIRDAFNKSEGELSFQLTNDSNKYRRGFDVIKSNAKAVKASGAAGGGS
;
A
#
# COMPACT_ATOMS: atom_id res chain seq x y z
N MET A 1 57.36 9.30 50.41
CA MET A 1 56.14 9.36 51.26
C MET A 1 54.93 9.75 50.41
N LEU A 2 53.97 8.82 50.32
CA LEU A 2 52.54 8.93 49.96
C LEU A 2 52.10 9.86 48.81
N LYS A 3 52.10 9.36 47.57
CA LYS A 3 51.32 9.91 46.45
C LYS A 3 50.76 8.83 45.50
N ILE A 4 50.25 7.71 46.02
CA ILE A 4 49.49 6.73 45.21
C ILE A 4 48.43 6.09 46.10
N LYS A 5 47.33 6.81 46.39
CA LYS A 5 46.13 6.20 47.00
C LYS A 5 44.79 6.75 46.49
N CYS A 6 44.74 7.94 45.86
CA CYS A 6 43.46 8.49 45.38
C CYS A 6 42.99 7.89 44.04
N PHE A 7 43.90 7.48 43.15
CA PHE A 7 43.50 7.01 41.81
C PHE A 7 42.78 5.65 41.86
N SER A 8 43.22 4.77 42.76
CA SER A 8 42.61 3.45 42.93
C SER A 8 41.22 3.53 43.55
N LEU A 9 40.99 4.51 44.45
CA LEU A 9 39.70 4.70 45.12
C LEU A 9 38.65 5.30 44.18
N LEU A 10 39.06 6.22 43.30
CA LEU A 10 38.19 6.77 42.26
C LEU A 10 37.75 5.70 41.26
N LEU A 11 38.66 4.81 40.87
CA LEU A 11 38.40 3.76 39.90
C LEU A 11 37.46 2.68 40.46
N ILE A 12 37.60 2.36 41.76
CA ILE A 12 36.65 1.50 42.49
C ILE A 12 35.26 2.16 42.59
N LEU A 13 35.19 3.47 42.82
CA LEU A 13 33.93 4.20 42.90
C LEU A 13 33.17 4.21 41.56
N ILE A 14 33.89 4.37 40.44
CA ILE A 14 33.33 4.34 39.09
C ILE A 14 32.82 2.93 38.74
N LEU A 15 33.59 1.88 39.08
CA LEU A 15 33.15 0.49 38.90
C LEU A 15 31.90 0.15 39.72
N LEU A 16 31.79 0.67 40.96
CA LEU A 16 30.60 0.49 41.79
C LEU A 16 29.38 1.25 41.24
N LEU A 17 29.55 2.45 40.68
CA LEU A 17 28.47 3.19 40.02
C LEU A 17 27.99 2.49 38.74
N LEU A 18 28.91 1.93 37.94
CA LEU A 18 28.56 1.15 36.74
C LEU A 18 27.85 -0.17 37.08
N LEU A 19 28.24 -0.82 38.19
CA LEU A 19 27.51 -1.97 38.75
C LEU A 19 26.12 -1.57 39.25
N PHE A 20 25.97 -0.41 39.89
CA PHE A 20 24.66 0.07 40.37
C PHE A 20 23.70 0.38 39.21
N ILE A 21 24.19 1.01 38.13
CA ILE A 21 23.39 1.27 36.92
C ILE A 21 23.05 -0.02 36.17
N SER A 22 23.92 -1.03 36.23
CA SER A 22 23.67 -2.34 35.61
C SER A 22 22.77 -3.25 36.46
N CYS A 23 22.71 -3.05 37.79
CA CYS A 23 21.81 -3.77 38.69
C CYS A 23 20.35 -3.24 38.65
N ASP A 24 20.11 -2.02 38.16
CA ASP A 24 18.74 -1.50 37.98
C ASP A 24 18.12 -1.89 36.62
N LEU A 25 18.90 -2.50 35.71
CA LEU A 25 18.45 -2.95 34.38
C LEU A 25 18.17 -4.46 34.29
N GLY A 26 18.22 -5.19 35.40
CA GLY A 26 17.99 -6.63 35.40
C GLY A 26 17.52 -7.16 36.74
N ILE A 27 16.23 -7.00 37.04
CA ILE A 27 15.31 -7.97 37.69
C ILE A 27 13.96 -7.25 37.90
N LYS A 28 13.10 -7.32 36.88
CA LYS A 28 11.65 -7.47 37.09
C LYS A 28 11.02 -8.15 35.89
N ALA A 29 11.49 -9.37 35.65
CA ALA A 29 10.62 -10.38 35.08
C ALA A 29 9.47 -10.63 36.08
N ARG A 30 8.26 -10.69 35.51
CA ARG A 30 6.96 -11.03 36.10
C ARG A 30 6.19 -9.87 36.75
N THR A 31 4.96 -9.74 36.22
CA THR A 31 3.88 -8.76 36.48
C THR A 31 4.12 -7.36 35.94
N ASN A 32 3.85 -7.15 34.64
CA ASN A 32 3.22 -5.91 34.10
C ASN A 32 2.97 -5.91 32.57
N THR A 33 2.80 -7.07 31.92
CA THR A 33 2.33 -7.12 30.52
C THR A 33 0.94 -6.50 30.32
N ARG A 34 0.17 -6.26 31.40
CA ARG A 34 -1.17 -5.67 31.35
C ARG A 34 -1.19 -4.13 31.29
N ALA A 35 -0.12 -3.45 31.66
CA ALA A 35 -0.10 -1.99 31.75
C ALA A 35 0.33 -1.31 30.42
N GLU A 36 1.33 -1.84 29.73
CA GLU A 36 1.71 -1.38 28.37
C GLU A 36 0.69 -1.79 27.29
N LEU A 37 -0.01 -2.91 27.49
CA LEU A 37 -1.19 -3.25 26.67
C LEU A 37 -2.35 -2.27 26.91
N ARG A 38 -2.41 -1.59 28.06
CA ARG A 38 -3.50 -0.68 28.42
C ARG A 38 -3.33 0.72 27.81
N THR A 39 -2.10 1.22 27.69
CA THR A 39 -1.83 2.49 27.01
C THR A 39 -1.97 2.37 25.49
N LYS A 40 -1.68 1.21 24.89
CA LYS A 40 -2.14 0.91 23.51
C LYS A 40 -3.65 0.71 23.43
N ALA A 41 -4.28 0.11 24.46
CA ALA A 41 -5.73 -0.08 24.47
C ALA A 41 -6.52 1.24 24.55
N GLU A 42 -6.01 2.28 25.21
CA GLU A 42 -6.69 3.58 25.28
C GLU A 42 -6.64 4.39 23.98
N GLU A 43 -5.59 4.23 23.14
CA GLU A 43 -5.60 4.70 21.75
C GLU A 43 -6.62 3.91 20.89
N ILE A 44 -6.88 2.66 21.26
CA ILE A 44 -7.77 1.72 20.55
C ILE A 44 -9.27 1.93 20.87
N VAL A 45 -9.64 2.51 22.02
CA VAL A 45 -11.07 2.75 22.36
C VAL A 45 -11.71 3.78 21.42
N GLY A 46 -10.96 4.75 20.90
CA GLY A 46 -11.46 5.71 19.90
C GLY A 46 -11.75 5.08 18.52
N ASP A 47 -11.10 3.97 18.20
CA ASP A 47 -11.16 3.37 16.86
C ASP A 47 -12.43 2.54 16.62
N GLU A 48 -13.04 2.00 17.68
CA GLU A 48 -14.15 1.05 17.54
C GLU A 48 -15.50 1.74 17.25
N GLU A 49 -15.69 2.94 17.77
CA GLU A 49 -16.86 3.79 17.51
C GLU A 49 -16.87 4.32 16.08
N GLU A 50 -15.71 4.68 15.53
CA GLU A 50 -15.56 5.09 14.13
C GLU A 50 -15.95 3.98 13.14
N LEU A 51 -15.83 2.73 13.56
CA LEU A 51 -16.21 1.54 12.79
C LEU A 51 -17.52 0.91 13.27
N ALA A 52 -18.38 1.65 13.99
CA ALA A 52 -19.67 1.15 14.49
C ALA A 52 -20.62 0.68 13.37
N TYR A 53 -20.40 1.13 12.13
CA TYR A 53 -21.19 0.74 10.97
C TYR A 53 -20.87 -0.67 10.42
N LEU A 54 -19.89 -1.37 11.01
CA LEU A 54 -19.46 -2.72 10.61
C LEU A 54 -19.78 -3.77 11.68
N ASP A 55 -20.09 -4.97 11.22
CA ASP A 55 -20.28 -6.17 12.05
C ASP A 55 -18.96 -6.68 12.66
N ASP A 56 -19.04 -7.46 13.74
CA ASP A 56 -17.91 -8.13 14.42
C ASP A 56 -17.89 -9.66 14.17
N ILE A 57 -16.75 -10.30 14.46
CA ILE A 57 -16.44 -11.68 14.07
C ILE A 57 -17.32 -12.66 14.83
N SER A 58 -18.10 -13.44 14.08
CA SER A 58 -18.92 -14.54 14.60
C SER A 58 -18.18 -15.88 14.64
N ASP A 59 -17.12 -16.06 13.84
CA ASP A 59 -16.33 -17.29 13.80
C ASP A 59 -15.46 -17.44 15.07
N PRO A 60 -15.69 -18.46 15.92
CA PRO A 60 -15.00 -18.57 17.20
C PRO A 60 -13.51 -18.93 17.05
N LYS A 61 -13.13 -19.66 16.00
CA LYS A 61 -11.75 -20.09 15.76
C LYS A 61 -10.92 -18.90 15.27
N LEU A 62 -11.45 -18.12 14.32
CA LEU A 62 -10.81 -16.89 13.86
C LEU A 62 -10.73 -15.84 14.98
N LYS A 63 -11.79 -15.71 15.78
CA LYS A 63 -11.79 -14.81 16.94
C LYS A 63 -10.69 -15.16 17.95
N ALA A 64 -10.55 -16.44 18.29
CA ALA A 64 -9.51 -16.90 19.22
C ALA A 64 -8.08 -16.59 18.72
N LEU A 65 -7.82 -16.75 17.41
CA LEU A 65 -6.53 -16.39 16.81
C LEU A 65 -6.25 -14.90 16.92
N LEU A 66 -7.24 -14.06 16.64
CA LEU A 66 -7.09 -12.61 16.71
C LEU A 66 -6.92 -12.12 18.15
N ASP A 67 -7.60 -12.75 19.11
CA ASP A 67 -7.40 -12.51 20.53
C ASP A 67 -5.97 -12.91 20.95
N GLN A 68 -5.45 -14.04 20.45
CA GLN A 68 -4.06 -14.46 20.66
C GLN A 68 -3.06 -13.44 20.09
N PHE A 69 -3.38 -12.82 18.95
CA PHE A 69 -2.56 -11.76 18.35
C PHE A 69 -2.70 -10.43 19.09
N GLY A 70 -3.67 -10.27 20.00
CA GLY A 70 -3.94 -9.00 20.69
C GLY A 70 -4.63 -7.97 19.79
N VAL A 71 -5.44 -8.42 18.84
CA VAL A 71 -6.17 -7.58 17.89
C VAL A 71 -7.37 -6.92 18.56
N SER A 72 -7.55 -5.62 18.32
CA SER A 72 -8.66 -4.83 18.85
C SER A 72 -10.02 -5.15 18.20
N GLY A 73 -11.11 -4.63 18.76
CA GLY A 73 -12.44 -4.71 18.13
C GLY A 73 -12.47 -4.07 16.73
N ALA A 74 -11.90 -2.88 16.58
CA ALA A 74 -11.70 -2.26 15.26
C ALA A 74 -10.90 -3.15 14.30
N GLY A 75 -9.85 -3.81 14.80
CA GLY A 75 -9.06 -4.75 14.00
C GLY A 75 -9.82 -6.00 13.60
N ARG A 76 -10.71 -6.53 14.46
CA ARG A 76 -11.60 -7.65 14.11
C ARG A 76 -12.59 -7.27 13.02
N LYS A 77 -13.21 -6.09 13.11
CA LYS A 77 -14.07 -5.54 12.06
C LYS A 77 -13.32 -5.38 10.73
N ALA A 78 -12.07 -4.93 10.78
CA ALA A 78 -11.21 -4.87 9.60
C ALA A 78 -10.97 -6.25 8.98
N VAL A 79 -10.72 -7.28 9.79
CA VAL A 79 -10.56 -8.67 9.31
C VAL A 79 -11.83 -9.20 8.65
N ILE A 80 -13.02 -8.86 9.13
CA ILE A 80 -14.27 -9.24 8.47
C ILE A 80 -14.43 -8.56 7.13
N TYR A 81 -14.15 -7.27 7.08
CA TYR A 81 -14.29 -6.49 5.87
C TYR A 81 -13.43 -7.07 4.73
N ILE A 82 -12.19 -7.46 5.04
CA ILE A 82 -11.27 -8.07 4.06
C ILE A 82 -11.64 -9.52 3.77
N ARG A 83 -12.21 -10.26 4.73
CA ARG A 83 -12.71 -11.62 4.52
C ARG A 83 -13.79 -11.62 3.45
N GLY A 84 -14.72 -10.67 3.48
CA GLY A 84 -15.83 -10.63 2.52
C GLY A 84 -16.61 -11.95 2.49
N GLY A 85 -16.66 -12.60 1.31
CA GLY A 85 -17.32 -13.90 1.11
C GLY A 85 -16.43 -15.13 1.31
N LEU A 86 -15.17 -14.97 1.72
CA LEU A 86 -14.24 -16.08 1.92
C LEU A 86 -14.65 -16.95 3.12
N LEU A 87 -14.34 -18.25 3.04
CA LEU A 87 -14.56 -19.18 4.15
C LEU A 87 -13.64 -18.80 5.32
N GLY A 88 -14.12 -19.02 6.55
CA GLY A 88 -13.39 -18.65 7.76
C GLY A 88 -12.02 -19.32 7.88
N ASP A 89 -11.91 -20.55 7.39
CA ASP A 89 -10.68 -21.34 7.45
C ASP A 89 -9.55 -20.80 6.56
N ASP A 90 -9.86 -20.28 5.35
CA ASP A 90 -8.83 -19.74 4.45
C ASP A 90 -8.15 -18.48 5.03
N VAL A 91 -8.96 -17.61 5.65
CA VAL A 91 -8.47 -16.40 6.32
C VAL A 91 -7.69 -16.77 7.57
N TYR A 92 -8.20 -17.72 8.37
CA TYR A 92 -7.50 -18.23 9.55
C TYR A 92 -6.10 -18.76 9.19
N ASP A 93 -6.02 -19.67 8.22
CA ASP A 93 -4.76 -20.33 7.85
C ASP A 93 -3.74 -19.32 7.33
N ARG A 94 -4.18 -18.34 6.54
CA ARG A 94 -3.29 -17.27 6.05
C ARG A 94 -2.77 -16.40 7.18
N LEU A 95 -3.64 -15.90 8.06
CA LEU A 95 -3.24 -15.05 9.17
C LEU A 95 -2.32 -15.80 10.15
N ASN A 96 -2.63 -17.05 10.46
CA ASN A 96 -1.83 -17.90 11.33
C ASN A 96 -0.41 -18.11 10.77
N LYS A 97 -0.29 -18.30 9.45
CA LYS A 97 1.02 -18.46 8.78
C LYS A 97 1.86 -17.19 8.81
N LEU A 98 1.25 -16.00 8.77
CA LEU A 98 1.96 -14.72 8.78
C LEU A 98 2.47 -14.31 10.16
N GLY A 99 1.75 -14.70 11.21
CA GLY A 99 2.05 -14.33 12.59
C GLY A 99 1.61 -12.91 12.96
N ALA A 100 1.52 -12.67 14.27
CA ALA A 100 0.87 -11.48 14.85
C ALA A 100 1.44 -10.15 14.32
N ASP A 101 2.77 -9.98 14.33
CA ASP A 101 3.40 -8.70 13.98
C ASP A 101 3.10 -8.28 12.55
N VAL A 102 3.23 -9.21 11.60
CA VAL A 102 2.96 -8.97 10.18
C VAL A 102 1.48 -8.70 9.97
N VAL A 103 0.61 -9.48 10.60
CA VAL A 103 -0.85 -9.32 10.51
C VAL A 103 -1.26 -7.95 11.02
N ILE A 104 -0.76 -7.51 12.18
CA ILE A 104 -1.11 -6.23 12.77
C ILE A 104 -0.62 -5.07 11.89
N GLU A 105 0.67 -5.07 11.53
CA GLU A 105 1.29 -3.91 10.86
C GLU A 105 0.92 -3.81 9.39
N LYS A 106 0.82 -4.94 8.67
CA LYS A 106 0.67 -4.94 7.21
C LYS A 106 -0.76 -5.18 6.75
N ILE A 107 -1.58 -5.82 7.58
CA ILE A 107 -2.97 -6.13 7.22
C ILE A 107 -3.93 -5.24 8.00
N ILE A 108 -3.92 -5.32 9.32
CA ILE A 108 -4.95 -4.70 10.16
C ILE A 108 -4.85 -3.19 10.15
N LYS A 109 -3.69 -2.61 10.46
CA LYS A 109 -3.55 -1.14 10.55
C LYS A 109 -3.96 -0.42 9.25
N PRO A 110 -3.44 -0.79 8.06
CA PRO A 110 -3.87 -0.16 6.81
C PRO A 110 -5.37 -0.29 6.57
N THR A 111 -5.96 -1.46 6.86
CA THR A 111 -7.39 -1.69 6.67
C THR A 111 -8.24 -0.87 7.64
N VAL A 112 -7.84 -0.75 8.91
CA VAL A 112 -8.53 0.12 9.86
C VAL A 112 -8.51 1.57 9.36
N SER A 113 -7.37 2.08 8.90
CA SER A 113 -7.29 3.43 8.31
C SER A 113 -8.20 3.61 7.09
N LEU A 114 -8.24 2.62 6.19
CA LEU A 114 -9.18 2.61 5.04
C LEU A 114 -10.63 2.70 5.51
N LEU A 115 -11.01 1.90 6.52
CA LEU A 115 -12.38 1.84 7.00
C LEU A 115 -12.80 3.10 7.73
N LYS A 116 -11.89 3.75 8.46
CA LYS A 116 -12.14 5.07 9.03
C LYS A 116 -12.46 6.10 7.93
N ALA A 117 -11.63 6.19 6.90
CA ALA A 117 -11.86 7.08 5.76
C ALA A 117 -13.18 6.75 5.04
N ARG A 118 -13.48 5.47 4.87
CA ARG A 118 -14.76 4.99 4.30
C ARG A 118 -15.96 5.40 5.17
N GLY A 119 -15.86 5.28 6.48
CA GLY A 119 -16.89 5.72 7.44
C GLY A 119 -17.14 7.23 7.37
N GLU A 120 -16.08 8.02 7.24
CA GLU A 120 -16.22 9.46 7.01
C GLU A 120 -16.89 9.79 5.66
N ALA A 121 -16.52 9.10 4.59
CA ALA A 121 -17.18 9.26 3.29
C ALA A 121 -18.68 8.92 3.36
N LEU A 122 -19.06 7.88 4.10
CA LEU A 122 -20.47 7.56 4.37
C LEU A 122 -21.20 8.70 5.07
N ARG A 123 -20.59 9.33 6.08
CA ARG A 123 -21.18 10.49 6.76
C ARG A 123 -21.39 11.65 5.80
N VAL A 124 -20.44 11.92 4.90
CA VAL A 124 -20.58 12.96 3.86
C VAL A 124 -21.75 12.64 2.91
N ILE A 125 -21.90 11.38 2.49
CA ILE A 125 -23.02 10.93 1.64
C ILE A 125 -24.37 11.08 2.36
N GLN A 126 -24.41 10.81 3.66
CA GLN A 126 -25.63 10.85 4.47
C GLN A 126 -26.03 12.26 4.90
N ASP A 127 -25.11 13.23 4.82
CA ASP A 127 -25.38 14.61 5.17
C ASP A 127 -26.49 15.20 4.27
N PRO A 128 -27.60 15.69 4.84
CA PRO A 128 -28.73 16.20 4.07
C PRO A 128 -28.39 17.44 3.23
N THR A 129 -27.30 18.15 3.56
CA THR A 129 -26.82 19.29 2.75
C THR A 129 -26.28 18.85 1.39
N ASN A 130 -25.91 17.58 1.23
CA ASN A 130 -25.33 17.00 0.02
C ASN A 130 -26.36 16.25 -0.85
N GLU A 131 -27.66 16.38 -0.59
CA GLU A 131 -28.70 15.59 -1.28
C GLU A 131 -28.64 15.73 -2.81
N GLY A 132 -28.30 16.91 -3.32
CA GLY A 132 -28.17 17.17 -4.77
C GLY A 132 -27.04 16.42 -5.47
N VAL A 133 -26.06 15.89 -4.73
CA VAL A 133 -24.94 15.09 -5.27
C VAL A 133 -24.87 13.67 -4.70
N LYS A 134 -25.80 13.31 -3.82
CA LYS A 134 -25.79 12.05 -3.06
C LYS A 134 -25.72 10.80 -3.94
N VAL A 135 -26.55 10.71 -4.98
CA VAL A 135 -26.55 9.56 -5.91
C VAL A 135 -25.17 9.38 -6.53
N ARG A 136 -24.53 10.48 -6.92
CA ARG A 136 -23.22 10.44 -7.54
C ARG A 136 -22.10 10.09 -6.56
N LEU A 137 -22.16 10.62 -5.33
CA LEU A 137 -21.25 10.20 -4.26
C LEU A 137 -21.42 8.70 -3.95
N GLN A 138 -22.65 8.20 -3.94
CA GLN A 138 -22.93 6.76 -3.78
C GLN A 138 -22.33 5.95 -4.94
N ASP A 139 -22.45 6.39 -6.18
CA ASP A 139 -21.85 5.70 -7.33
C ASP A 139 -20.32 5.61 -7.19
N VAL A 140 -19.65 6.72 -6.87
CA VAL A 140 -18.19 6.74 -6.63
C VAL A 140 -17.82 5.84 -5.45
N PHE A 141 -18.61 5.89 -4.37
CA PHE A 141 -18.39 5.09 -3.18
C PHE A 141 -18.45 3.60 -3.47
N HIS A 142 -19.51 3.13 -4.14
CA HIS A 142 -19.67 1.72 -4.51
C HIS A 142 -18.55 1.27 -5.48
N ARG A 143 -18.10 2.15 -6.39
CA ARG A 143 -16.98 1.85 -7.30
C ARG A 143 -15.69 1.65 -6.52
N TYR A 144 -15.37 2.53 -5.58
CA TYR A 144 -14.20 2.35 -4.72
C TYR A 144 -14.33 1.09 -3.88
N ASP A 145 -15.48 0.78 -3.30
CA ASP A 145 -15.71 -0.47 -2.57
C ASP A 145 -15.46 -1.72 -3.46
N ASN A 146 -15.94 -1.68 -4.71
CA ASN A 146 -15.76 -2.77 -5.68
C ASN A 146 -14.32 -2.87 -6.23
N LEU A 147 -13.58 -1.76 -6.28
CA LEU A 147 -12.19 -1.74 -6.75
C LEU A 147 -11.20 -2.12 -5.64
N VAL A 148 -11.51 -1.66 -4.43
CA VAL A 148 -10.89 -2.12 -3.21
C VAL A 148 -10.92 -3.63 -3.26
N ASP A 149 -12.10 -4.25 -3.49
CA ASP A 149 -12.39 -5.69 -3.47
C ASP A 149 -11.22 -6.51 -2.94
N ILE A 150 -10.85 -6.16 -1.71
CA ILE A 150 -9.75 -6.75 -0.99
C ILE A 150 -10.08 -8.25 -0.77
N ARG A 151 -11.35 -8.61 -0.92
CA ARG A 151 -11.94 -9.93 -0.71
C ARG A 151 -11.42 -10.93 -1.73
N GLY A 152 -11.29 -10.56 -3.00
CA GLY A 152 -10.55 -11.35 -3.99
C GLY A 152 -9.04 -11.23 -3.83
N LYS A 153 -8.55 -10.06 -3.37
CA LYS A 153 -7.13 -9.71 -3.37
C LYS A 153 -6.30 -10.26 -2.21
N PHE A 154 -6.90 -10.47 -1.04
CA PHE A 154 -6.23 -10.93 0.19
C PHE A 154 -5.66 -12.35 0.02
N ILE A 155 -6.38 -13.22 -0.68
CA ILE A 155 -5.90 -14.58 -1.00
C ILE A 155 -5.07 -14.59 -2.28
N TYR A 156 -5.50 -13.90 -3.35
CA TYR A 156 -4.93 -14.10 -4.70
C TYR A 156 -4.01 -12.99 -5.24
N VAL A 157 -4.16 -11.73 -4.83
CA VAL A 157 -3.63 -10.60 -5.64
C VAL A 157 -2.35 -10.00 -5.11
N VAL A 158 -1.85 -10.39 -3.92
CA VAL A 158 -0.56 -9.83 -3.51
C VAL A 158 0.45 -10.87 -3.05
N GLY A 159 1.43 -11.11 -3.91
CA GLY A 159 2.62 -11.91 -3.62
C GLY A 159 3.52 -11.39 -2.49
N SER A 160 3.08 -10.38 -1.71
CA SER A 160 3.65 -9.97 -0.42
C SER A 160 2.69 -9.07 0.37
N GLU A 161 2.81 -9.08 1.69
CA GLU A 161 1.98 -8.29 2.63
C GLU A 161 2.21 -6.78 2.45
N ASP A 162 3.38 -6.39 1.93
CA ASP A 162 3.71 -5.00 1.64
C ASP A 162 2.86 -4.41 0.50
N ASN A 163 2.61 -5.14 -0.60
CA ASN A 163 1.75 -4.56 -1.64
C ASN A 163 0.27 -4.62 -1.25
N PHE A 164 -0.12 -5.48 -0.29
CA PHE A 164 -1.45 -5.41 0.30
C PHE A 164 -1.59 -4.08 1.04
N ALA A 165 -0.68 -3.79 1.97
CA ALA A 165 -0.68 -2.53 2.71
C ALA A 165 -0.73 -1.31 1.76
N LYS A 166 0.12 -1.31 0.72
CA LYS A 166 0.13 -0.23 -0.30
C LYS A 166 -1.19 -0.11 -1.04
N ALA A 167 -1.78 -1.23 -1.45
CA ALA A 167 -3.05 -1.23 -2.17
C ALA A 167 -4.18 -0.69 -1.28
N VAL A 168 -4.27 -1.14 -0.03
CA VAL A 168 -5.31 -0.68 0.92
C VAL A 168 -5.18 0.81 1.22
N THR A 169 -3.96 1.28 1.53
CA THR A 169 -3.71 2.70 1.85
C THR A 169 -4.09 3.62 0.68
N ARG A 170 -3.90 3.18 -0.57
CA ARG A 170 -4.28 3.96 -1.76
C ARG A 170 -5.77 4.26 -1.83
N TYR A 171 -6.64 3.37 -1.35
CA TYR A 171 -8.08 3.62 -1.37
C TYR A 171 -8.54 4.50 -0.20
N ALA A 172 -7.76 4.55 0.89
CA ALA A 172 -8.07 5.41 2.02
C ALA A 172 -8.08 6.89 1.62
N SER A 173 -7.08 7.34 0.84
CA SER A 173 -7.02 8.72 0.32
C SER A 173 -8.20 9.08 -0.57
N LYS A 174 -8.68 8.13 -1.38
CA LYS A 174 -9.84 8.33 -2.27
C LYS A 174 -11.13 8.57 -1.48
N PHE A 175 -11.36 7.80 -0.42
CA PHE A 175 -12.52 8.04 0.45
C PHE A 175 -12.41 9.38 1.19
N SER A 176 -11.23 9.77 1.65
CA SER A 176 -11.02 11.06 2.32
C SER A 176 -11.38 12.27 1.45
N LYS A 177 -11.32 12.15 0.12
CA LYS A 177 -11.60 13.24 -0.82
C LYS A 177 -13.09 13.60 -0.94
N PHE A 178 -14.00 12.78 -0.41
CA PHE A 178 -15.45 13.04 -0.45
C PHE A 178 -15.82 14.40 0.17
N LYS A 179 -15.14 14.83 1.24
CA LYS A 179 -15.35 16.15 1.87
C LYS A 179 -15.00 17.32 0.95
N GLU A 180 -14.10 17.12 -0.01
CA GLU A 180 -13.72 18.13 -0.99
C GLU A 180 -14.61 18.09 -2.23
N MET A 181 -15.00 16.89 -2.67
CA MET A 181 -15.91 16.71 -3.82
C MET A 181 -17.22 17.50 -3.64
N VAL A 182 -17.78 17.51 -2.42
CA VAL A 182 -19.01 18.23 -2.13
C VAL A 182 -18.88 19.76 -2.16
N LYS A 183 -17.66 20.30 -2.06
CA LYS A 183 -17.41 21.75 -2.19
C LYS A 183 -17.48 22.22 -3.64
N ASN A 184 -17.22 21.32 -4.59
CA ASN A 184 -17.20 21.61 -6.03
C ASN A 184 -18.10 20.64 -6.82
N PRO A 185 -19.41 20.57 -6.51
CA PRO A 185 -20.32 19.54 -7.01
C PRO A 185 -20.60 19.62 -8.51
N ARG A 186 -20.24 20.74 -9.16
CA ARG A 186 -20.50 21.02 -10.58
C ARG A 186 -19.40 20.54 -11.51
N VAL A 187 -18.25 20.14 -10.96
CA VAL A 187 -17.12 19.71 -11.77
C VAL A 187 -17.34 18.23 -12.10
N MET A 188 -17.90 17.97 -13.29
CA MET A 188 -17.93 16.63 -13.91
C MET A 188 -16.54 16.17 -14.38
N ASP A 189 -15.50 16.93 -14.07
CA ASP A 189 -14.13 16.56 -14.39
C ASP A 189 -13.70 15.44 -13.45
N VAL A 190 -13.56 14.24 -13.99
CA VAL A 190 -13.09 13.09 -13.23
C VAL A 190 -11.73 13.38 -12.59
N TYR A 191 -10.91 14.21 -13.22
CA TYR A 191 -9.61 14.62 -12.68
C TYR A 191 -9.72 15.33 -11.33
N ALA A 192 -10.73 16.18 -11.14
CA ALA A 192 -10.92 16.91 -9.88
C ALA A 192 -11.23 15.97 -8.70
N TRP A 193 -11.65 14.74 -8.99
CA TRP A 193 -12.11 13.76 -8.00
C TRP A 193 -11.05 12.71 -7.69
N LEU A 194 -9.98 12.67 -8.49
CA LEU A 194 -8.77 11.90 -8.19
C LEU A 194 -8.01 12.57 -7.06
N ASP A 195 -7.44 11.79 -6.13
CA ASP A 195 -6.50 12.33 -5.15
C ASP A 195 -5.21 12.85 -5.82
N ASP A 196 -4.39 13.61 -5.09
CA ASP A 196 -3.21 14.27 -5.66
C ASP A 196 -2.23 13.27 -6.28
N ALA A 197 -2.13 12.07 -5.70
CA ALA A 197 -1.30 11.03 -6.25
C ALA A 197 -1.88 10.52 -7.59
N ASP A 198 -3.19 10.28 -7.65
CA ASP A 198 -3.89 9.80 -8.83
C ASP A 198 -3.84 10.85 -9.95
N GLN A 199 -3.99 12.12 -9.61
CA GLN A 199 -3.75 13.26 -10.53
C GLN A 199 -2.34 13.24 -11.11
N ALA A 200 -1.31 13.14 -10.25
CA ALA A 200 0.08 13.05 -10.71
C ALA A 200 0.32 11.84 -11.63
N THR A 201 -0.37 10.72 -11.39
CA THR A 201 -0.29 9.54 -12.28
C THR A 201 -0.95 9.80 -13.62
N ILE A 202 -2.09 10.47 -13.64
CA ILE A 202 -2.75 10.89 -14.88
C ILE A 202 -1.87 11.87 -15.66
N ASP A 203 -1.22 12.83 -15.00
CA ASP A 203 -0.32 13.78 -15.65
C ASP A 203 0.88 13.07 -16.30
N GLU A 204 1.42 12.03 -15.66
CA GLU A 204 2.47 11.20 -16.25
C GLU A 204 1.98 10.44 -17.49
N ILE A 205 0.76 9.90 -17.46
CA ILE A 205 0.14 9.24 -18.62
C ILE A 205 -0.15 10.27 -19.72
N GLU A 206 -0.65 11.45 -19.37
CA GLU A 206 -0.89 12.57 -20.29
C GLU A 206 0.41 12.88 -21.07
N ASN A 207 1.53 13.04 -20.37
CA ASN A 207 2.83 13.31 -20.97
C ASN A 207 3.34 12.19 -21.90
N ILE A 208 2.89 10.94 -21.71
CA ILE A 208 3.22 9.82 -22.60
C ILE A 208 2.36 9.87 -23.88
N VAL A 209 1.10 10.24 -23.74
CA VAL A 209 0.07 10.15 -24.77
C VAL A 209 0.05 11.38 -25.68
N ILE A 210 0.24 12.57 -25.12
CA ILE A 210 0.20 13.82 -25.88
C ILE A 210 1.30 13.83 -26.95
N SER A 211 0.90 14.18 -28.17
CA SER A 211 1.76 14.28 -29.35
C SER A 211 1.16 15.25 -30.35
N ASP A 212 1.86 15.51 -31.45
CA ASP A 212 1.39 16.40 -32.53
C ASP A 212 0.03 15.98 -33.12
N THR A 213 -0.35 14.70 -33.01
CA THR A 213 -1.61 14.15 -33.53
C THR A 213 -2.66 13.84 -32.44
N TYR A 214 -2.27 13.88 -31.17
CA TYR A 214 -3.12 13.60 -30.03
C TYR A 214 -2.95 14.68 -28.95
N ASP A 215 -3.86 15.64 -28.93
CA ASP A 215 -3.81 16.78 -28.02
C ASP A 215 -4.45 16.51 -26.65
N LYS A 216 -4.30 17.50 -25.75
CA LYS A 216 -4.85 17.47 -24.39
C LYS A 216 -6.38 17.38 -24.37
N ASP A 217 -7.07 17.98 -25.34
CA ASP A 217 -8.54 17.96 -25.39
C ASP A 217 -9.05 16.55 -25.71
N LYS A 218 -8.39 15.83 -26.64
CA LYS A 218 -8.67 14.42 -26.91
C LYS A 218 -8.41 13.54 -25.69
N PHE A 219 -7.30 13.78 -24.99
CA PHE A 219 -6.98 13.07 -23.76
C PHE A 219 -8.06 13.24 -22.69
N ASN A 220 -8.43 14.50 -22.40
CA ASN A 220 -9.47 14.83 -21.42
C ASN A 220 -10.84 14.29 -21.84
N SER A 221 -11.17 14.35 -23.13
CA SER A 221 -12.42 13.78 -23.67
C SER A 221 -12.48 12.26 -23.46
N MET A 222 -11.36 11.55 -23.73
CA MET A 222 -11.24 10.11 -23.47
C MET A 222 -11.41 9.81 -21.97
N LEU A 223 -10.73 10.54 -21.08
CA LEU A 223 -10.90 10.33 -19.64
C LEU A 223 -12.33 10.58 -19.18
N ASN A 224 -12.99 11.63 -19.66
CA ASN A 224 -14.36 11.95 -19.26
C ASN A 224 -15.41 10.98 -19.84
N SER A 225 -15.09 10.27 -20.92
CA SER A 225 -15.97 9.23 -21.46
C SER A 225 -15.93 7.95 -20.61
N LEU A 226 -14.78 7.67 -20.01
CA LEU A 226 -14.58 6.51 -19.16
C LEU A 226 -15.36 6.63 -17.86
N ASP A 227 -15.91 5.50 -17.40
CA ASP A 227 -16.36 5.38 -16.03
C ASP A 227 -15.16 5.48 -15.04
N ASP A 228 -15.41 6.02 -13.84
CA ASP A 228 -14.38 6.14 -12.80
C ASP A 228 -13.69 4.81 -12.46
N TYR A 229 -14.38 3.66 -12.66
CA TYR A 229 -13.79 2.34 -12.45
C TYR A 229 -12.64 2.09 -13.43
N ARG A 230 -12.83 2.36 -14.71
CA ARG A 230 -11.80 2.23 -15.75
C ARG A 230 -10.63 3.17 -15.50
N ILE A 231 -10.89 4.41 -15.09
CA ILE A 231 -9.83 5.40 -14.81
C ILE A 231 -8.95 4.94 -13.66
N VAL A 232 -9.54 4.53 -12.53
CA VAL A 232 -8.78 4.00 -11.39
C VAL A 232 -8.00 2.74 -11.79
N ARG A 233 -8.59 1.87 -12.60
CA ARG A 233 -7.91 0.66 -13.08
C ARG A 233 -6.69 0.97 -13.96
N ILE A 234 -6.80 1.97 -14.84
CA ILE A 234 -5.69 2.46 -15.67
C ILE A 234 -4.55 2.98 -14.78
N ILE A 235 -4.88 3.82 -13.78
CA ILE A 235 -3.93 4.35 -12.79
C ILE A 235 -3.23 3.21 -12.04
N ASP A 236 -4.01 2.22 -11.57
CA ASP A 236 -3.49 1.09 -10.80
C ASP A 236 -2.50 0.24 -11.62
N ILE A 237 -2.83 -0.06 -12.88
CA ILE A 237 -1.97 -0.81 -13.80
C ILE A 237 -0.67 -0.04 -14.08
N TYR A 238 -0.79 1.24 -14.40
CA TYR A 238 0.37 2.08 -14.71
C TYR A 238 1.35 2.15 -13.53
N ARG A 239 0.84 2.42 -12.32
CA ARG A 239 1.66 2.48 -11.11
C ARG A 239 2.36 1.17 -10.80
N ASP A 240 1.66 0.04 -10.94
CA ASP A 240 2.25 -1.27 -10.71
C ASP A 240 3.43 -1.52 -11.66
N ILE A 241 3.27 -1.19 -12.94
CA ILE A 241 4.36 -1.30 -13.93
C ILE A 241 5.51 -0.34 -13.60
N LYS A 242 5.20 0.90 -13.20
CA LYS A 242 6.22 1.88 -12.79
C LYS A 242 7.02 1.41 -11.58
N ILE A 243 6.38 0.81 -10.57
CA ILE A 243 7.06 0.20 -9.43
C ILE A 243 8.02 -0.90 -9.90
N LYS A 244 7.60 -1.77 -10.82
CA LYS A 244 8.49 -2.81 -11.37
C LYS A 244 9.68 -2.24 -12.12
N GLN A 245 9.47 -1.16 -12.87
CA GLN A 245 10.54 -0.44 -13.55
C GLN A 245 11.56 0.12 -12.55
N GLU A 246 11.10 0.78 -11.48
CA GLU A 246 11.96 1.33 -10.42
C GLU A 246 12.73 0.23 -9.68
N GLU A 247 12.07 -0.90 -9.37
CA GLU A 247 12.72 -2.05 -8.74
C GLU A 247 13.80 -2.68 -9.64
N ALA A 248 13.56 -2.73 -10.95
CA ALA A 248 14.55 -3.21 -11.92
C ALA A 248 15.72 -2.23 -12.03
N LEU A 249 15.45 -0.92 -12.12
CA LEU A 249 16.48 0.12 -12.17
C LEU A 249 17.38 0.06 -10.93
N LYS A 250 16.79 0.01 -9.73
CA LYS A 250 17.54 -0.12 -8.46
C LYS A 250 18.41 -1.38 -8.42
N ALA A 251 17.94 -2.49 -9.00
CA ALA A 251 18.73 -3.71 -9.09
C ALA A 251 19.92 -3.55 -10.06
N ILE A 252 19.72 -2.88 -11.20
CA ILE A 252 20.77 -2.57 -12.19
C ILE A 252 21.82 -1.62 -11.60
N GLU A 253 21.41 -0.62 -10.83
CA GLU A 253 22.34 0.31 -10.17
C GLU A 253 23.34 -0.41 -9.26
N GLY A 254 22.93 -1.52 -8.66
CA GLY A 254 23.76 -2.38 -7.82
C GLY A 254 24.69 -3.34 -8.57
N VAL A 255 24.70 -3.35 -9.91
CA VAL A 255 25.65 -4.11 -10.73
C VAL A 255 26.98 -3.36 -10.82
N SER A 256 28.09 -4.06 -10.56
CA SER A 256 29.45 -3.49 -10.57
C SER A 256 30.13 -3.52 -11.94
N ASP A 257 29.81 -4.52 -12.77
CA ASP A 257 30.34 -4.61 -14.12
C ASP A 257 29.65 -3.57 -15.03
N ASP A 258 30.42 -2.62 -15.56
CA ASP A 258 29.87 -1.50 -16.33
C ASP A 258 29.27 -1.94 -17.68
N ALA A 259 29.83 -2.96 -18.31
CA ALA A 259 29.34 -3.45 -19.60
C ALA A 259 27.98 -4.15 -19.45
N GLU A 260 27.85 -5.03 -18.46
CA GLU A 260 26.58 -5.69 -18.11
C GLU A 260 25.55 -4.69 -17.58
N LYS A 261 25.96 -3.73 -16.75
CA LYS A 261 25.09 -2.65 -16.27
C LYS A 261 24.52 -1.86 -17.44
N GLN A 262 25.37 -1.48 -18.40
CA GLN A 262 24.92 -0.75 -19.58
C GLN A 262 24.01 -1.61 -20.47
N ASN A 263 24.31 -2.90 -20.64
CA ASN A 263 23.43 -3.82 -21.37
C ASN A 263 22.02 -3.90 -20.74
N LEU A 264 21.96 -4.04 -19.42
CA LEU A 264 20.70 -4.09 -18.69
C LEU A 264 19.93 -2.77 -18.75
N LYS A 265 20.61 -1.61 -18.68
CA LYS A 265 19.99 -0.30 -18.89
C LYS A 265 19.36 -0.18 -20.27
N THR A 266 20.08 -0.55 -21.33
CA THR A 266 19.54 -0.54 -22.70
C THR A 266 18.30 -1.42 -22.83
N ARG A 267 18.28 -2.59 -22.19
CA ARG A 267 17.10 -3.48 -22.18
C ARG A 267 15.93 -2.88 -21.41
N LEU A 268 16.20 -2.20 -20.29
CA LEU A 268 15.20 -1.50 -19.50
C LEU A 268 14.56 -0.36 -20.31
N GLU A 269 15.38 0.49 -20.93
CA GLU A 269 14.94 1.63 -21.74
C GLU A 269 14.12 1.17 -22.95
N ARG A 270 14.54 0.09 -23.63
CA ARG A 270 13.75 -0.50 -24.72
C ARG A 270 12.37 -0.96 -24.25
N LEU A 271 12.30 -1.70 -23.13
CA LEU A 271 11.02 -2.20 -22.61
C LEU A 271 10.11 -1.05 -22.13
N GLN A 272 10.69 0.01 -21.54
CA GLN A 272 9.97 1.23 -21.19
C GLN A 272 9.42 1.92 -22.44
N GLY A 273 10.23 2.05 -23.51
CA GLY A 273 9.78 2.61 -24.78
C GLY A 273 8.64 1.82 -25.41
N GLU A 274 8.71 0.49 -25.39
CA GLU A 274 7.64 -0.41 -25.85
C GLU A 274 6.36 -0.28 -25.01
N TYR A 275 6.48 -0.10 -23.69
CA TYR A 275 5.32 0.11 -22.82
C TYR A 275 4.66 1.47 -23.10
N ASN A 276 5.46 2.54 -23.20
CA ASN A 276 4.96 3.87 -23.52
C ASN A 276 4.30 3.91 -24.90
N SER A 277 4.87 3.24 -25.91
CA SER A 277 4.22 3.11 -27.22
C SER A 277 2.87 2.42 -27.10
N HIS A 278 2.79 1.35 -26.32
CA HIS A 278 1.52 0.63 -26.14
C HIS A 278 0.46 1.48 -25.43
N ILE A 279 0.85 2.32 -24.46
CA ILE A 279 -0.07 3.31 -23.87
C ILE A 279 -0.61 4.26 -24.95
N ARG A 280 0.27 4.85 -25.77
CA ARG A 280 -0.16 5.75 -26.87
C ARG A 280 -1.12 5.06 -27.84
N ASP A 281 -0.79 3.83 -28.23
CA ASP A 281 -1.61 3.07 -29.16
C ASP A 281 -2.99 2.79 -28.57
N ALA A 282 -3.07 2.46 -27.28
CA ALA A 282 -4.33 2.21 -26.58
C ALA A 282 -5.21 3.48 -26.49
N PHE A 283 -4.62 4.65 -26.23
CA PHE A 283 -5.37 5.92 -26.19
C PHE A 283 -5.90 6.39 -27.56
N ASN A 284 -5.32 5.87 -28.66
CA ASN A 284 -5.82 6.06 -30.03
C ASN A 284 -6.97 5.11 -30.39
N LYS A 285 -7.43 4.25 -29.47
CA LYS A 285 -8.54 3.32 -29.68
C LYS A 285 -9.86 3.85 -29.14
N SER A 286 -10.92 3.08 -29.33
CA SER A 286 -12.20 3.36 -28.68
C SER A 286 -12.11 3.17 -27.16
N GLU A 287 -12.99 3.84 -26.42
CA GLU A 287 -13.05 3.73 -24.94
C GLU A 287 -13.12 2.27 -24.46
N GLY A 288 -13.92 1.43 -25.12
CA GLY A 288 -14.09 0.02 -24.74
C GLY A 288 -12.82 -0.80 -24.91
N GLU A 289 -11.96 -0.42 -25.87
CA GLU A 289 -10.71 -1.10 -26.15
C GLU A 289 -9.55 -0.60 -25.29
N LEU A 290 -9.55 0.68 -24.88
CA LEU A 290 -8.49 1.29 -24.08
C LEU A 290 -8.19 0.49 -22.79
N SER A 291 -9.21 0.28 -21.96
CA SER A 291 -9.03 -0.45 -20.69
C SER A 291 -8.66 -1.92 -20.91
N PHE A 292 -9.14 -2.53 -21.99
CA PHE A 292 -8.88 -3.93 -22.33
C PHE A 292 -7.42 -4.13 -22.76
N GLN A 293 -6.90 -3.28 -23.65
CA GLN A 293 -5.51 -3.35 -24.11
C GLN A 293 -4.53 -3.12 -22.96
N LEU A 294 -4.73 -2.06 -22.18
CA LEU A 294 -3.87 -1.77 -21.03
C LEU A 294 -3.88 -2.90 -20.00
N THR A 295 -5.03 -3.57 -19.79
CA THR A 295 -5.11 -4.72 -18.89
C THR A 295 -4.34 -5.92 -19.45
N ASN A 296 -4.61 -6.32 -20.70
CA ASN A 296 -4.15 -7.61 -21.21
C ASN A 296 -2.62 -7.68 -21.31
N ASP A 297 -1.98 -6.59 -21.72
CA ASP A 297 -0.52 -6.57 -21.82
C ASP A 297 0.18 -6.16 -20.53
N SER A 298 -0.55 -5.74 -19.49
CA SER A 298 0.08 -5.38 -18.20
C SER A 298 0.97 -6.50 -17.65
N ASN A 299 0.51 -7.75 -17.76
CA ASN A 299 1.25 -8.94 -17.34
C ASN A 299 2.53 -9.18 -18.17
N LYS A 300 2.55 -8.75 -19.43
CA LYS A 300 3.74 -8.84 -20.29
C LYS A 300 4.83 -7.90 -19.78
N TYR A 301 4.49 -6.63 -19.58
CA TYR A 301 5.45 -5.62 -19.14
C TYR A 301 5.91 -5.85 -17.69
N ARG A 302 4.98 -6.19 -16.78
CA ARG A 302 5.31 -6.58 -15.39
C ARG A 302 6.37 -7.68 -15.35
N ARG A 303 6.14 -8.78 -16.08
CA ARG A 303 7.09 -9.90 -16.18
C ARG A 303 8.40 -9.49 -16.83
N GLY A 304 8.36 -8.65 -17.87
CA GLY A 304 9.56 -8.15 -18.53
C GLY A 304 10.48 -7.40 -17.56
N PHE A 305 9.93 -6.49 -16.76
CA PHE A 305 10.69 -5.76 -15.73
C PHE A 305 11.19 -6.67 -14.60
N ASP A 306 10.37 -7.63 -14.14
CA ASP A 306 10.79 -8.62 -13.14
C ASP A 306 11.94 -9.52 -13.65
N VAL A 307 11.96 -9.85 -14.94
CA VAL A 307 13.07 -10.60 -15.57
C VAL A 307 14.35 -9.75 -15.60
N ILE A 308 14.27 -8.47 -15.97
CA ILE A 308 15.43 -7.57 -15.96
C ILE A 308 16.00 -7.43 -14.54
N LYS A 309 15.13 -7.22 -13.55
CA LYS A 309 15.49 -7.18 -12.12
C LYS A 309 16.22 -8.46 -11.68
N SER A 310 15.71 -9.63 -12.09
CA SER A 310 16.28 -10.93 -11.73
C SER A 310 17.66 -11.14 -12.37
N ASN A 311 17.82 -10.74 -13.64
CA ASN A 311 19.11 -10.80 -14.33
C ASN A 311 20.14 -9.87 -13.66
N ALA A 312 19.76 -8.65 -13.29
CA ALA A 312 20.64 -7.72 -12.59
C ALA A 312 21.12 -8.29 -11.25
N LYS A 313 20.24 -8.93 -10.48
CA LYS A 313 20.61 -9.63 -9.23
C LYS A 313 21.57 -10.80 -9.48
N ALA A 314 21.38 -11.56 -10.55
CA ALA A 314 22.26 -12.68 -10.89
C ALA A 314 23.67 -12.20 -11.28
N VAL A 315 23.78 -11.16 -12.11
CA VAL A 315 25.07 -10.56 -12.48
C VAL A 315 25.78 -10.00 -11.25
N LYS A 316 25.05 -9.32 -10.35
CA LYS A 316 25.62 -8.84 -9.09
C LYS A 316 26.21 -9.98 -8.24
N ALA A 317 25.53 -11.12 -8.19
CA ALA A 317 26.00 -12.27 -7.42
C ALA A 317 27.23 -12.94 -8.05
N SER A 318 27.32 -13.04 -9.38
CA SER A 318 28.49 -13.60 -10.07
C SER A 318 29.72 -12.70 -9.96
N GLY A 319 29.55 -11.38 -10.04
CA GLY A 319 30.64 -10.41 -9.86
C GLY A 319 31.24 -10.44 -8.44
N ALA A 320 30.44 -10.73 -7.42
CA ALA A 320 30.91 -10.84 -6.04
C ALA A 320 31.77 -12.11 -5.79
N ALA A 321 31.57 -13.18 -6.56
CA ALA A 321 32.32 -14.43 -6.43
C ALA A 321 33.70 -14.38 -7.11
N GLY A 322 33.90 -13.48 -8.09
CA GLY A 322 35.14 -13.36 -8.87
C GLY A 322 36.17 -12.35 -8.32
N GLY A 323 35.82 -11.53 -7.33
CA GLY A 323 36.69 -10.49 -6.77
C GLY A 323 37.51 -10.90 -5.53
N GLY A 324 37.49 -12.18 -5.17
CA GLY A 324 38.13 -12.73 -3.96
C GLY A 324 39.41 -13.52 -4.19
N SER A 325 39.98 -13.48 -5.40
CA SER A 325 41.22 -14.18 -5.77
C SER A 325 42.37 -13.22 -5.99
#